data_AF-A0A956C0W8-F1
#
_entry.id   AF-A0A956C0W8-F1
#
_cell.length_a   1.000
_cell.length_b   1.000
_cell.length_c   1.000
_cell.angle_alpha   90.00
_cell.angle_beta   90.00
_cell.angle_gamma   90.00
#
_symmetry.space_group_name_H-M   'P 1'
#
loop_
_entity.id
_entity.type
_entity.pdbx_description
1 polymer ?
#
loop_
_entity_poly.entity_id
_entity_poly.type
_entity_poly.pdbx_seq_one_letter_code
_entity_poly.pdbx_strand_id
1 'polypeptide(L)'
;MMPAPRRDTSPTLRGALALAWGALAVTVLATTAAVTACSSDPVLTNATDALGKETAGYPVGPFHRAGQPCLVCHQDKGEASDKPFTVAGTVFAQPARQVGVEGAEVRLTDADGTKYIAKTNCAGNFFVTPNEWSPRFPVLVEVAKNNSRRSMRSAIGRDGSCGACHTYELTPKDPFSTVGHVYLFAGDEPGSPNGAADCPVDPRTPLSP
;
A
#
# COMPACT_ATOMS: atom_id res chain seq x y z
N MET A 1 -49.31 -76.90 14.45
CA MET A 1 -47.86 -77.15 14.36
C MET A 1 -47.17 -75.78 14.35
N MET A 2 -46.40 -75.52 15.41
CA MET A 2 -45.44 -74.44 15.74
C MET A 2 -45.59 -72.99 15.20
N PRO A 3 -45.55 -71.97 16.08
CA PRO A 3 -45.27 -70.59 15.67
C PRO A 3 -43.77 -70.39 15.43
N ALA A 4 -43.43 -69.59 14.42
CA ALA A 4 -42.06 -69.24 14.05
C ALA A 4 -41.41 -68.24 15.03
N PRO A 5 -40.09 -68.28 15.24
CA PRO A 5 -39.40 -67.44 16.21
C PRO A 5 -39.15 -66.02 15.69
N ARG A 6 -39.30 -65.01 16.56
CA ARG A 6 -38.84 -63.64 16.31
C ARG A 6 -37.32 -63.57 16.51
N ARG A 7 -36.60 -62.99 15.56
CA ARG A 7 -35.18 -62.63 15.70
C ARG A 7 -35.08 -61.19 16.20
N ASP A 8 -34.44 -61.02 17.36
CA ASP A 8 -34.01 -59.72 17.87
C ASP A 8 -32.80 -59.21 17.08
N THR A 9 -32.94 -58.02 16.49
CA THR A 9 -31.86 -57.29 15.85
C THR A 9 -31.47 -56.09 16.72
N SER A 10 -30.64 -56.34 17.74
CA SER A 10 -29.96 -55.26 18.46
C SER A 10 -28.62 -54.97 17.79
N PRO A 11 -28.41 -53.78 17.19
CA PRO A 11 -27.14 -53.43 16.58
C PRO A 11 -26.05 -53.29 17.67
N THR A 12 -24.87 -53.83 17.38
CA THR A 12 -23.74 -53.90 18.31
C THR A 12 -23.09 -52.53 18.51
N LEU A 13 -22.77 -52.22 19.78
CA LEU A 13 -22.18 -50.95 20.26
C LEU A 13 -20.93 -50.46 19.50
N ARG A 14 -20.25 -51.35 18.75
CA ARG A 14 -19.01 -51.05 18.02
C ARG A 14 -19.21 -50.15 16.80
N GLY A 15 -20.40 -50.14 16.18
CA GLY A 15 -20.70 -49.27 15.05
C GLY A 15 -20.86 -47.79 15.42
N ALA A 16 -21.29 -47.50 16.65
CA ALA A 16 -21.55 -46.14 17.11
C ALA A 16 -20.27 -45.32 17.36
N LEU A 17 -19.16 -45.97 17.79
CA LEU A 17 -17.90 -45.26 18.04
C LEU A 17 -17.17 -44.82 16.75
N ALA A 18 -17.23 -45.59 15.66
CA ALA A 18 -16.54 -45.25 14.42
C ALA A 18 -17.15 -44.01 13.71
N LEU A 19 -18.48 -43.86 13.80
CA LEU A 19 -19.20 -42.68 13.27
C LEU A 19 -18.91 -41.41 14.07
N ALA A 20 -18.73 -41.53 15.40
CA ALA A 20 -18.42 -40.39 16.26
C ALA A 20 -17.02 -39.79 15.97
N TRP A 21 -16.03 -40.61 15.62
CA TRP A 21 -14.67 -40.14 15.32
C TRP A 21 -14.56 -39.52 13.92
N GLY A 22 -15.28 -40.05 12.93
CA GLY A 22 -15.35 -39.44 11.58
C GLY A 22 -16.05 -38.09 11.58
N ALA A 23 -17.14 -37.94 12.35
CA ALA A 23 -17.85 -36.67 12.48
C ALA A 23 -17.03 -35.60 13.22
N LEU A 24 -16.24 -35.99 14.23
CA LEU A 24 -15.34 -35.09 14.97
C LEU A 24 -14.17 -34.61 14.09
N ALA A 25 -13.59 -35.48 13.26
CA ALA A 25 -12.51 -35.10 12.35
C ALA A 25 -12.98 -34.13 11.24
N VAL A 26 -14.18 -34.34 10.69
CA VAL A 26 -14.78 -33.45 9.68
C VAL A 26 -15.16 -32.09 10.27
N THR A 27 -15.67 -32.05 11.51
CA THR A 27 -15.99 -30.77 12.18
C THR A 27 -14.74 -29.99 12.58
N VAL A 28 -13.67 -30.64 13.03
CA VAL A 28 -12.38 -29.98 13.34
C VAL A 28 -11.69 -29.45 12.08
N LEU A 29 -11.77 -30.16 10.95
CA LEU A 29 -11.21 -29.69 9.69
C LEU A 29 -12.03 -28.52 9.09
N ALA A 30 -13.35 -28.53 9.26
CA ALA A 30 -14.22 -27.45 8.80
C ALA A 30 -14.08 -26.18 9.66
N THR A 31 -13.92 -26.30 10.98
CA THR A 31 -13.71 -25.14 11.85
C THR A 31 -12.32 -24.51 11.69
N THR A 32 -11.27 -25.30 11.44
CA THR A 32 -9.92 -24.76 11.16
C THR A 32 -9.85 -24.01 9.83
N ALA A 33 -10.55 -24.48 8.79
CA ALA A 33 -10.62 -23.78 7.49
C ALA A 33 -11.42 -22.47 7.54
N ALA A 34 -12.45 -22.38 8.38
CA ALA A 34 -13.26 -21.17 8.52
C ALA A 34 -12.52 -20.04 9.28
N VAL A 35 -11.61 -20.37 10.19
CA VAL A 35 -10.87 -19.38 11.00
C VAL A 35 -9.72 -18.74 10.22
N THR A 36 -9.07 -19.47 9.31
CA THR A 36 -7.99 -18.93 8.47
C THR A 36 -8.49 -17.98 7.39
N ALA A 37 -9.69 -18.22 6.84
CA ALA A 37 -10.30 -17.36 5.82
C ALA A 37 -10.68 -15.96 6.34
N CYS A 38 -10.93 -15.81 7.65
CA CYS A 38 -11.24 -14.52 8.26
C CYS A 38 -10.01 -13.68 8.62
N SER A 39 -8.79 -14.19 8.35
CA SER A 39 -7.53 -13.55 8.79
C SER A 39 -6.72 -12.93 7.65
N SER A 40 -7.06 -13.17 6.38
CA SER A 40 -6.43 -12.52 5.22
C SER A 40 -7.42 -11.61 4.51
N ASP A 41 -7.03 -10.34 4.29
CA ASP A 41 -7.74 -9.44 3.38
C ASP A 41 -7.16 -9.65 1.98
N PRO A 42 -7.85 -10.40 1.08
CA PRO A 42 -7.32 -10.70 -0.24
C PRO A 42 -7.17 -9.45 -1.11
N VAL A 43 -7.93 -8.37 -0.85
CA VAL A 43 -7.80 -7.12 -1.60
C VAL A 43 -6.48 -6.45 -1.25
N LEU A 44 -6.18 -6.38 0.05
CA LEU A 44 -4.93 -5.81 0.54
C LEU A 44 -3.72 -6.65 0.13
N THR A 45 -3.79 -7.98 0.27
CA THR A 45 -2.72 -8.89 -0.18
C THR A 45 -2.45 -8.74 -1.68
N ASN A 46 -3.49 -8.74 -2.51
CA ASN A 46 -3.31 -8.55 -3.96
C ASN A 46 -2.72 -7.18 -4.31
N ALA A 47 -3.12 -6.12 -3.59
CA ALA A 47 -2.58 -4.78 -3.80
C ALA A 47 -1.09 -4.72 -3.45
N THR A 48 -0.69 -5.33 -2.33
CA THR A 48 0.72 -5.41 -1.91
C THR A 48 1.56 -6.27 -2.87
N ASP A 49 1.05 -7.43 -3.28
CA ASP A 49 1.72 -8.32 -4.24
C ASP A 49 1.95 -7.62 -5.59
N ALA A 50 0.98 -6.81 -6.03
CA ALA A 50 1.08 -6.03 -7.27
C ALA A 50 2.20 -4.97 -7.23
N LEU A 51 2.64 -4.53 -6.05
CA LEU A 51 3.78 -3.61 -5.92
C LEU A 51 5.13 -4.28 -6.19
N GLY A 52 5.17 -5.61 -6.27
CA GLY A 52 6.39 -6.39 -6.39
C GLY A 52 7.21 -6.43 -5.11
N LYS A 53 8.20 -7.33 -5.10
CA LYS A 53 9.12 -7.50 -3.96
C LYS A 53 9.99 -6.27 -3.74
N GLU A 54 10.48 -6.10 -2.51
CA GLU A 54 11.55 -5.15 -2.21
C GLU A 54 12.79 -5.49 -3.04
N THR A 55 13.55 -4.46 -3.41
CA THR A 55 14.77 -4.67 -4.20
C THR A 55 15.88 -5.25 -3.33
N ALA A 56 16.45 -6.37 -3.79
CA ALA A 56 17.54 -7.04 -3.08
C ALA A 56 18.75 -6.12 -2.93
N GLY A 57 19.32 -6.09 -1.72
CA GLY A 57 20.48 -5.26 -1.39
C GLY A 57 20.16 -3.82 -0.98
N TYR A 58 18.89 -3.41 -1.01
CA TYR A 58 18.45 -2.10 -0.53
C TYR A 58 17.65 -2.26 0.77
N PRO A 59 18.01 -1.52 1.83
CA PRO A 59 17.32 -1.64 3.10
C PRO A 59 15.90 -1.08 3.01
N VAL A 60 14.96 -1.78 3.62
CA VAL A 60 13.62 -1.24 3.88
C VAL A 60 13.76 -0.07 4.84
N GLY A 61 13.24 1.09 4.44
CA GLY A 61 13.40 2.33 5.19
C GLY A 61 12.84 3.53 4.44
N PRO A 62 13.10 4.76 4.94
CA PRO A 62 12.51 5.99 4.40
C PRO A 62 12.73 6.24 2.90
N PHE A 63 13.74 5.59 2.31
CA PHE A 63 14.17 5.78 0.93
C PHE A 63 13.66 4.70 -0.04
N HIS A 64 13.01 3.65 0.46
CA HIS A 64 12.53 2.56 -0.39
C HIS A 64 11.33 3.00 -1.25
N ARG A 65 11.08 2.25 -2.33
CA ARG A 65 9.83 2.29 -3.10
C ARG A 65 9.38 3.69 -3.56
N ALA A 66 10.33 4.54 -3.95
CA ALA A 66 10.04 5.86 -4.48
C ALA A 66 9.03 5.80 -5.65
N GLY A 67 7.97 6.61 -5.56
CA GLY A 67 6.89 6.68 -6.54
C GLY A 67 5.75 5.67 -6.34
N GLN A 68 5.87 4.71 -5.42
CA GLN A 68 4.80 3.73 -5.15
C GLN A 68 3.76 4.24 -4.14
N PRO A 69 2.55 3.65 -4.10
CA PRO A 69 1.53 4.00 -3.12
C PRO A 69 1.88 3.48 -1.71
N CYS A 70 2.55 4.30 -0.90
CA CYS A 70 3.06 3.92 0.42
C CYS A 70 1.98 3.38 1.38
N LEU A 71 0.76 3.94 1.34
CA LEU A 71 -0.32 3.54 2.26
C LEU A 71 -0.89 2.15 1.95
N VAL A 72 -0.50 1.49 0.84
CA VAL A 72 -0.83 0.07 0.66
C VAL A 72 -0.23 -0.77 1.80
N CYS A 73 1.03 -0.51 2.17
CA CYS A 73 1.70 -1.18 3.27
C CYS A 73 1.53 -0.45 4.61
N HIS A 74 1.56 0.89 4.59
CA HIS A 74 1.56 1.74 5.79
C HIS A 74 0.16 2.20 6.21
N GLN A 75 -0.75 1.24 6.35
CA GLN A 75 -2.11 1.46 6.84
C GLN A 75 -2.49 0.40 7.87
N ASP A 76 -3.68 0.55 8.46
CA ASP A 76 -4.23 -0.50 9.33
C ASP A 76 -4.31 -1.83 8.57
N LYS A 77 -3.89 -2.92 9.23
CA LYS A 77 -3.77 -4.28 8.65
C LYS A 77 -2.78 -4.43 7.48
N GLY A 78 -2.07 -3.38 7.09
CA GLY A 78 -0.97 -3.46 6.13
C GLY A 78 0.27 -4.16 6.71
N GLU A 79 1.18 -4.58 5.84
CA GLU A 79 2.44 -5.23 6.24
C GLU A 79 3.34 -4.35 7.12
N ALA A 80 3.20 -3.02 7.01
CA ALA A 80 3.90 -2.03 7.83
C ALA A 80 2.93 -1.27 8.75
N SER A 81 1.90 -1.96 9.25
CA SER A 81 0.87 -1.39 10.13
C SER A 81 1.40 -0.90 11.49
N ASP A 82 2.61 -1.29 11.89
CA ASP A 82 3.31 -0.75 13.05
C ASP A 82 3.83 0.69 12.83
N LYS A 83 3.89 1.14 11.56
CA LYS A 83 4.35 2.48 11.16
C LYS A 83 3.37 3.12 10.17
N PRO A 84 2.12 3.41 10.59
CA PRO A 84 1.11 3.91 9.68
C PRO A 84 1.41 5.33 9.19
N PHE A 85 0.95 5.65 7.97
CA PHE A 85 0.98 7.00 7.41
C PHE A 85 -0.44 7.52 7.15
N THR A 86 -0.62 8.83 7.28
CA THR A 86 -1.87 9.53 6.91
C THR A 86 -1.80 10.13 5.52
N VAL A 87 -0.62 10.62 5.12
CA VAL A 87 -0.31 11.09 3.76
C VAL A 87 1.12 10.74 3.43
N ALA A 88 1.40 10.21 2.24
CA ALA A 88 2.76 9.89 1.80
C ALA A 88 2.89 9.88 0.27
N GLY A 89 4.10 10.12 -0.21
CA GLY A 89 4.37 10.11 -1.64
C GLY A 89 5.81 10.48 -1.98
N THR A 90 6.04 10.74 -3.27
CA THR A 90 7.36 11.07 -3.80
C THR A 90 7.26 12.25 -4.76
N VAL A 91 8.21 13.18 -4.67
CA VAL A 91 8.38 14.29 -5.62
C VAL A 91 9.65 14.07 -6.43
N PHE A 92 9.52 14.04 -7.75
CA PHE A 92 10.64 13.89 -8.68
C PHE A 92 11.02 15.23 -9.32
N ALA A 93 12.26 15.32 -9.78
CA ALA A 93 12.76 16.51 -10.43
C ALA A 93 12.11 16.71 -11.81
N GLN A 94 12.10 15.65 -12.63
CA GLN A 94 11.63 15.71 -14.03
C GLN A 94 11.11 14.36 -14.57
N PRO A 95 10.36 14.36 -15.69
CA PRO A 95 9.83 13.14 -16.30
C PRO A 95 10.88 12.17 -16.84
N ALA A 96 11.96 12.68 -17.44
CA ALA A 96 12.93 11.85 -18.14
C ALA A 96 13.78 10.98 -17.19
N ARG A 97 13.88 11.37 -15.91
CA ARG A 97 14.68 10.68 -14.90
C ARG A 97 13.97 10.78 -13.55
N GLN A 98 13.67 9.64 -12.93
CA GLN A 98 13.05 9.57 -11.60
C GLN A 98 14.07 9.90 -10.49
N VAL A 99 14.63 11.10 -10.54
CA VAL A 99 15.50 11.67 -9.51
C VAL A 99 14.62 12.35 -8.47
N GLY A 100 14.72 11.93 -7.22
CA GLY A 100 14.00 12.55 -6.11
C GLY A 100 14.46 13.97 -5.84
N VAL A 101 13.54 14.85 -5.48
CA VAL A 101 13.87 16.22 -5.03
C VAL A 101 13.99 16.22 -3.53
N GLU A 102 15.19 16.47 -3.00
CA GLU A 102 15.41 16.58 -1.56
C GLU A 102 14.86 17.89 -0.99
N GLY A 103 14.24 17.87 0.18
CA GLY A 103 13.85 19.08 0.91
C GLY A 103 12.77 19.92 0.20
N ALA A 104 12.03 19.36 -0.75
CA ALA A 104 10.81 19.97 -1.26
C ALA A 104 9.78 20.04 -0.14
N GLU A 105 9.08 21.16 -0.06
CA GLU A 105 7.95 21.35 0.84
C GLU A 105 6.68 20.86 0.17
N VAL A 106 6.04 19.86 0.76
CA VAL A 106 4.70 19.40 0.40
C VAL A 106 3.71 20.05 1.37
N ARG A 107 3.09 21.12 0.90
CA ARG A 107 2.15 21.94 1.65
C ARG A 107 0.75 21.37 1.48
N LEU A 108 0.16 20.92 2.58
CA LEU A 108 -1.12 20.25 2.65
C LEU A 108 -2.11 21.17 3.37
N THR A 109 -3.33 21.28 2.87
CA THR A 109 -4.43 21.99 3.54
C THR A 109 -5.67 21.11 3.50
N ASP A 110 -6.24 20.80 4.66
CA ASP A 110 -7.42 19.94 4.75
C ASP A 110 -8.73 20.72 4.66
N ALA A 111 -9.87 20.01 4.74
CA ALA A 111 -11.21 20.57 4.62
C ALA A 111 -11.59 21.50 5.78
N ASP A 112 -10.96 21.35 6.95
CA ASP A 112 -11.14 22.23 8.09
C ASP A 112 -10.24 23.48 8.00
N GLY A 113 -9.39 23.55 6.97
CA GLY A 113 -8.43 24.64 6.76
C GLY A 113 -7.12 24.47 7.53
N THR A 114 -6.91 23.33 8.19
CA THR A 114 -5.66 23.00 8.89
C THR A 114 -4.55 22.78 7.88
N LYS A 115 -3.36 23.31 8.18
CA LYS A 115 -2.20 23.23 7.29
C LYS A 115 -1.09 22.39 7.89
N TYR A 116 -0.44 21.59 7.05
CA TYR A 116 0.74 20.82 7.40
C TYR A 116 1.78 20.91 6.27
N ILE A 117 3.07 20.93 6.62
CA ILE A 117 4.15 20.95 5.63
C ILE A 117 5.04 19.73 5.88
N ALA A 118 4.98 18.76 4.98
CA ALA A 118 5.92 17.66 4.96
C ALA A 118 7.16 18.06 4.12
N LYS A 119 8.32 17.51 4.46
CA LYS A 119 9.56 17.69 3.68
C LYS A 119 9.99 16.37 3.07
N THR A 120 10.39 16.42 1.81
CA THR A 120 10.94 15.24 1.14
C THR A 120 12.37 14.96 1.60
N ASN A 121 12.74 13.68 1.67
CA ASN A 121 14.11 13.23 1.85
C ASN A 121 14.87 13.19 0.50
N CYS A 122 16.12 12.73 0.51
CA CYS A 122 16.95 12.69 -0.71
C CYS A 122 16.38 11.81 -1.84
N ALA A 123 15.53 10.83 -1.53
CA ALA A 123 14.84 10.01 -2.52
C ALA A 123 13.59 10.70 -3.10
N GLY A 124 13.28 11.91 -2.64
CA GLY A 124 12.04 12.62 -2.95
C GLY A 124 10.85 12.13 -2.13
N ASN A 125 11.03 11.13 -1.25
CA ASN A 125 9.95 10.56 -0.44
C ASN A 125 9.59 11.49 0.71
N PHE A 126 8.30 11.56 1.03
CA PHE A 126 7.79 12.15 2.27
C PHE A 126 6.68 11.26 2.83
N PHE A 127 6.47 11.35 4.13
CA PHE A 127 5.38 10.69 4.82
C PHE A 127 4.99 11.51 6.05
N VAL A 128 3.73 11.40 6.42
CA VAL A 128 3.13 12.04 7.57
C VAL A 128 2.50 10.94 8.42
N THR A 129 2.83 10.90 9.70
CA THR A 129 2.28 9.91 10.64
C THR A 129 0.99 10.43 11.29
N PRO A 130 0.13 9.55 11.82
CA PRO A 130 -1.07 9.96 12.55
C PRO A 130 -0.81 10.89 13.75
N ASN A 131 0.37 10.80 14.36
CA ASN A 131 0.76 11.64 15.49
C ASN A 131 1.20 13.05 15.07
N GLU A 132 1.62 13.22 13.82
CA GLU A 132 2.02 14.51 13.28
C GLU A 132 0.81 15.28 12.73
N TRP A 133 -0.02 14.61 11.93
CA TRP A 133 -1.22 15.21 11.36
C TRP A 133 -2.17 14.16 10.78
N SER A 134 -3.47 14.32 11.05
CA SER A 134 -4.55 13.45 10.55
C SER A 134 -5.60 14.32 9.84
N PRO A 135 -5.55 14.43 8.49
CA PRO A 135 -6.36 15.38 7.75
C PRO A 135 -7.84 15.03 7.71
N ARG A 136 -8.68 16.06 7.70
CA ARG A 136 -10.06 15.93 7.20
C ARG A 136 -10.10 16.15 5.70
N PHE A 137 -10.42 15.10 4.96
CA PHE A 137 -10.53 15.22 3.52
C PHE A 137 -11.75 16.05 3.07
N PRO A 138 -11.69 16.72 1.90
CA PRO A 138 -10.61 16.67 0.90
C PRO A 138 -9.35 17.47 1.29
N VAL A 139 -8.20 17.11 0.70
CA VAL A 139 -6.91 17.79 0.94
C VAL A 139 -6.42 18.50 -0.31
N LEU A 140 -6.09 19.78 -0.20
CA LEU A 140 -5.38 20.55 -1.22
C LEU A 140 -3.87 20.40 -1.04
N VAL A 141 -3.14 20.29 -2.15
CA VAL A 141 -1.70 20.04 -2.14
C VAL A 141 -0.97 21.02 -3.05
N GLU A 142 0.14 21.54 -2.53
CA GLU A 142 1.14 22.28 -3.29
C GLU A 142 2.53 21.73 -2.97
N VAL A 143 3.36 21.55 -3.99
CA VAL A 143 4.78 21.24 -3.83
C VAL A 143 5.61 22.47 -4.19
N ALA A 144 6.63 22.78 -3.37
CA ALA A 144 7.49 23.92 -3.61
C ALA A 144 8.94 23.67 -3.16
N LYS A 145 9.88 24.27 -3.88
CA LYS A 145 11.28 24.39 -3.48
C LYS A 145 11.87 25.63 -4.15
N ASN A 146 12.55 26.48 -3.38
CA ASN A 146 13.08 27.75 -3.86
C ASN A 146 11.97 28.56 -4.59
N ASN A 147 12.21 28.96 -5.84
CA ASN A 147 11.26 29.70 -6.67
C ASN A 147 10.35 28.79 -7.53
N SER A 148 10.45 27.47 -7.40
CA SER A 148 9.60 26.52 -8.13
C SER A 148 8.43 26.08 -7.27
N ARG A 149 7.24 26.08 -7.88
CA ARG A 149 5.98 25.72 -7.22
C ARG A 149 5.05 25.03 -8.21
N ARG A 150 4.37 23.98 -7.76
CA ARG A 150 3.28 23.31 -8.48
C ARG A 150 2.13 23.05 -7.51
N SER A 151 0.94 23.48 -7.87
CA SER A 151 -0.27 23.21 -7.09
C SER A 151 -1.11 22.15 -7.80
N MET A 152 -1.63 21.18 -7.06
CA MET A 152 -2.62 20.24 -7.62
C MET A 152 -3.87 21.01 -8.04
N ARG A 153 -4.44 20.64 -9.19
CA ARG A 153 -5.67 21.26 -9.71
C ARG A 153 -6.91 20.69 -9.03
N SER A 154 -6.88 19.41 -8.68
CA SER A 154 -7.93 18.72 -7.94
C SER A 154 -7.51 18.53 -6.49
N ALA A 155 -8.49 18.46 -5.60
CA ALA A 155 -8.26 18.04 -4.23
C ALA A 155 -8.17 16.52 -4.15
N ILE A 156 -7.39 16.02 -3.19
CA ILE A 156 -7.34 14.62 -2.85
C ILE A 156 -8.64 14.24 -2.15
N GLY A 157 -9.26 13.15 -2.61
CA GLY A 157 -10.57 12.67 -2.15
C GLY A 157 -10.54 12.02 -0.77
N ARG A 158 -10.04 10.78 -0.65
CA ARG A 158 -9.95 10.04 0.63
C ARG A 158 -8.73 9.10 0.67
N ASP A 159 -7.74 9.40 -0.16
CA ASP A 159 -6.56 8.56 -0.32
C ASP A 159 -5.30 9.37 -0.01
N GLY A 160 -4.64 9.06 1.10
CA GLY A 160 -3.39 9.71 1.49
C GLY A 160 -2.17 9.27 0.65
N SER A 161 -2.33 8.27 -0.21
CA SER A 161 -1.27 7.70 -1.01
C SER A 161 -1.13 8.44 -2.33
N CYS A 162 -0.19 9.39 -2.43
CA CYS A 162 -0.05 10.17 -3.66
C CYS A 162 0.25 9.26 -4.87
N GLY A 163 1.03 8.19 -4.66
CA GLY A 163 1.37 7.20 -5.69
C GLY A 163 0.21 6.29 -6.14
N ALA A 164 -0.98 6.38 -5.52
CA ALA A 164 -2.16 5.67 -6.00
C ALA A 164 -2.78 6.37 -7.22
N CYS A 165 -2.70 7.70 -7.27
CA CYS A 165 -3.11 8.50 -8.43
C CYS A 165 -1.92 8.85 -9.33
N HIS A 166 -0.77 9.21 -8.73
CA HIS A 166 0.43 9.68 -9.42
C HIS A 166 1.40 8.54 -9.74
N THR A 167 1.14 7.80 -10.82
CA THR A 167 1.92 6.63 -11.25
C THR A 167 2.87 6.95 -12.40
N TYR A 168 3.81 6.05 -12.67
CA TYR A 168 4.67 6.13 -13.84
C TYR A 168 3.91 5.77 -15.12
N GLU A 169 3.20 4.64 -15.09
CA GLU A 169 2.47 4.14 -16.26
C GLU A 169 1.14 4.85 -16.40
N LEU A 170 0.98 5.59 -17.49
CA LEU A 170 -0.33 5.95 -18.00
C LEU A 170 -0.88 4.72 -18.72
N THR A 171 -1.88 4.07 -18.14
CA THR A 171 -2.49 2.89 -18.76
C THR A 171 -3.31 3.33 -19.98
N PRO A 172 -2.95 2.93 -21.22
CA PRO A 172 -3.68 3.40 -22.41
C PRO A 172 -5.14 2.91 -22.44
N LYS A 173 -5.42 1.83 -21.69
CA LYS A 173 -6.77 1.28 -21.53
C LYS A 173 -7.65 2.08 -20.58
N ASP A 174 -7.06 2.92 -19.73
CA ASP A 174 -7.78 3.77 -18.80
C ASP A 174 -7.00 5.08 -18.55
N PRO A 175 -6.91 5.95 -19.57
CA PRO A 175 -6.07 7.14 -19.52
C PRO A 175 -6.55 8.20 -18.51
N PHE A 176 -7.67 7.97 -17.83
CA PHE A 176 -8.24 8.87 -16.83
C PHE A 176 -8.09 8.36 -15.39
N SER A 177 -7.66 7.12 -15.18
CA SER A 177 -7.48 6.58 -13.81
C SER A 177 -6.14 6.90 -13.18
N THR A 178 -5.17 7.35 -13.97
CA THR A 178 -3.83 7.70 -13.49
C THR A 178 -3.43 9.07 -13.99
N VAL A 179 -2.68 9.78 -13.15
CA VAL A 179 -1.93 10.96 -13.52
C VAL A 179 -0.45 10.60 -13.43
N GLY A 180 0.39 11.22 -14.27
CA GLY A 180 1.82 11.00 -14.19
C GLY A 180 2.37 11.37 -12.80
N HIS A 181 3.55 10.85 -12.48
CA HIS A 181 4.28 11.22 -11.28
C HIS A 181 4.38 12.75 -11.08
N VAL A 182 4.58 13.16 -9.83
CA VAL A 182 4.69 14.58 -9.47
C VAL A 182 6.10 15.07 -9.78
N TYR A 183 6.20 16.04 -10.69
CA TYR A 183 7.45 16.70 -11.05
C TYR A 183 7.45 18.16 -10.60
N LEU A 184 8.50 18.59 -9.90
CA LEU A 184 8.60 19.98 -9.43
C LEU A 184 9.13 20.91 -10.53
N PHE A 185 10.14 20.48 -11.27
CA PHE A 185 10.81 21.26 -12.29
C PHE A 185 10.34 20.88 -13.70
N ALA A 186 10.62 21.74 -14.68
CA ALA A 186 10.37 21.44 -16.11
C ALA A 186 11.55 20.69 -16.78
N GLY A 187 12.65 20.49 -16.03
CA GLY A 187 13.88 19.83 -16.41
C GLY A 187 14.66 19.44 -15.15
N ASP A 188 15.97 19.28 -15.23
CA ASP A 188 16.78 18.89 -14.08
C ASP A 188 16.63 19.86 -12.90
N GLU A 189 16.77 19.34 -11.68
CA GLU A 189 16.84 20.17 -10.48
C GLU A 189 18.04 21.13 -10.57
N PRO A 190 17.84 22.46 -10.44
CA PRO A 190 18.95 23.40 -10.41
C PRO A 190 19.89 23.11 -9.23
N GLY A 191 21.13 22.72 -9.54
CA GLY A 191 22.18 22.43 -8.56
C GLY A 191 22.38 20.94 -8.24
N SER A 192 21.38 20.09 -8.49
CA SER A 192 21.45 18.64 -8.21
C SER A 192 20.80 17.80 -9.32
N PRO A 193 21.28 17.88 -10.58
CA PRO A 193 20.64 17.23 -11.73
C PRO A 193 20.61 15.70 -11.66
N ASN A 194 21.45 15.10 -10.81
CA ASN A 194 21.53 13.65 -10.61
C ASN A 194 21.01 13.21 -9.23
N GLY A 195 20.38 14.10 -8.46
CA GLY A 195 20.03 13.86 -7.07
C GLY A 195 21.24 13.93 -6.13
N ALA A 196 21.02 13.63 -4.84
CA ALA A 196 22.12 13.57 -3.88
C ALA A 196 22.97 12.32 -4.14
N ALA A 197 24.30 12.50 -4.25
CA ALA A 197 25.23 11.47 -4.69
C ALA A 197 25.34 10.27 -3.75
N ASP A 198 24.98 10.46 -2.48
CA ASP A 198 25.01 9.49 -1.39
C ASP A 198 23.62 9.00 -0.99
N CYS A 199 22.57 9.38 -1.74
CA CYS A 199 21.22 8.94 -1.41
C CYS A 199 21.07 7.42 -1.67
N PRO A 200 20.70 6.62 -0.65
CA PRO A 200 20.49 5.18 -0.82
C PRO A 200 19.10 4.94 -1.43
N VAL A 201 18.90 5.37 -2.68
CA VAL A 201 17.67 5.14 -3.43
C VAL A 201 17.61 3.70 -3.90
N ASP A 202 16.47 3.04 -3.67
CA ASP A 202 16.15 1.79 -4.35
C ASP A 202 16.23 2.01 -5.88
N PRO A 203 16.99 1.20 -6.64
CA PRO A 203 17.20 1.36 -8.06
C PRO A 203 15.92 0.99 -8.80
N ARG A 204 15.05 1.98 -8.89
CA ARG A 204 14.12 2.12 -10.00
C ARG A 204 14.53 3.35 -10.76
N THR A 205 15.71 3.27 -11.38
CA THR A 205 15.92 3.99 -12.63
C THR A 205 14.71 3.70 -13.50
N PRO A 206 14.05 4.72 -14.09
CA PRO A 206 13.03 4.46 -15.09
C PRO A 206 13.68 3.53 -16.10
N LEU A 207 13.05 2.36 -16.32
CA LEU A 207 13.53 1.45 -17.33
C LEU A 207 13.65 2.27 -18.61
N SER A 208 14.85 2.23 -19.19
CA SER A 208 15.14 2.64 -20.55
C SER A 208 13.96 2.27 -21.47
N PRO A 209 13.66 3.13 -22.48
CA PRO A 209 12.43 3.12 -23.27
C PRO A 209 11.97 1.74 -23.75
#